data_AF-A0A813U123-F1
#
_entry.id   AF-A0A813U123-F1
#
_cell.length_a   1.000
_cell.length_b   1.000
_cell.length_c   1.000
_cell.angle_alpha   90.00
_cell.angle_beta   90.00
_cell.angle_gamma   90.00
#
_symmetry.space_group_name_H-M   'P 1'
#
loop_
_entity.id
_entity.type
_entity.pdbx_description
1 polymer ?
#
loop_
_entity_poly.entity_id
_entity_poly.type
_entity_poly.pdbx_seq_one_letter_code
_entity_poly.pdbx_strand_id
1 'polypeptide(L)' 'MQKINLCHYVKSKLAKFTQMTSEVVAVSEVIQLVVKKALSKHENPVPCPVCGRMMKNQRGINGHMSKMHK' A
#
# COMPACT_ATOMS: atom_id res chain seq x y z
N MET A 1 -29.26 2.71 31.26
CA MET A 1 -28.30 3.06 30.20
C MET A 1 -26.89 2.86 30.74
N GLN A 2 -26.11 1.92 30.20
CA GLN A 2 -24.75 1.63 30.70
C GLN A 2 -23.81 2.80 30.35
N LYS A 3 -23.29 3.47 31.37
CA LYS A 3 -22.26 4.51 31.23
C LYS A 3 -20.92 3.82 30.96
N ILE A 4 -20.58 3.65 29.68
CA ILE A 4 -19.25 3.15 29.30
C ILE A 4 -18.22 4.20 29.71
N ASN A 5 -17.25 3.80 30.54
CA ASN A 5 -16.16 4.69 30.94
C ASN A 5 -15.37 5.16 29.70
N LEU A 6 -15.28 6.46 29.49
CA LEU A 6 -14.65 7.07 28.31
C LEU A 6 -13.21 6.58 28.10
N CYS A 7 -12.44 6.34 29.17
CA CYS A 7 -11.09 5.80 29.10
C CYS A 7 -11.08 4.36 28.57
N HIS A 8 -12.04 3.53 28.99
CA HIS A 8 -12.19 2.17 28.47
C HIS A 8 -12.57 2.18 26.98
N TYR A 9 -13.46 3.09 26.57
CA TYR A 9 -13.85 3.24 25.17
C TYR A 9 -12.67 3.64 24.27
N VAL A 10 -11.89 4.64 24.68
CA VAL A 10 -10.72 5.12 23.93
C VAL A 10 -9.65 4.02 23.80
N LYS A 11 -9.37 3.28 24.89
CA LYS A 11 -8.42 2.15 24.87
C LYS A 11 -8.84 1.05 23.90
N SER A 12 -10.12 0.68 23.90
CA SER A 12 -10.66 -0.33 22.97
C SER A 12 -10.57 0.12 21.52
N LYS A 13 -10.85 1.40 21.24
CA LYS A 13 -10.79 1.96 19.89
C LYS A 13 -9.35 2.05 19.36
N LEU A 14 -8.39 2.42 20.21
CA LEU A 14 -6.97 2.45 19.86
C LEU A 14 -6.44 1.05 19.55
N ALA A 15 -6.76 0.04 20.37
CA ALA A 15 -6.33 -1.34 20.12
C ALA A 15 -6.81 -1.88 18.77
N LYS A 16 -8.07 -1.61 18.40
CA LYS A 16 -8.63 -1.98 17.09
C LYS A 16 -7.92 -1.30 15.94
N PHE A 17 -7.59 -0.02 16.09
CA PHE A 17 -6.84 0.73 15.08
C PHE A 17 -5.42 0.17 14.94
N THR A 18 -4.72 -0.09 16.05
CA THR A 18 -3.37 -0.68 16.05
C THR A 18 -3.35 -2.07 15.38
N GLN A 19 -4.34 -2.92 15.67
CA GLN A 19 -4.45 -4.24 15.05
C GLN A 19 -4.65 -4.12 13.52
N MET A 20 -5.56 -3.25 13.08
CA MET A 20 -5.78 -2.97 11.66
C MET A 20 -4.53 -2.40 10.99
N THR A 21 -3.76 -1.54 11.67
CA THR A 21 -2.50 -1.01 11.12
C THR A 21 -1.43 -2.09 10.98
N SER A 22 -1.35 -3.05 11.91
CA SER A 22 -0.39 -4.16 11.85
C SER A 22 -0.65 -5.07 10.63
N GLU A 23 -1.91 -5.39 10.36
CA GLU A 23 -2.29 -6.23 9.21
C GLU A 23 -2.03 -5.49 7.88
N VAL A 24 -2.33 -4.20 7.81
CA VAL A 24 -2.07 -3.36 6.62
C VAL A 24 -0.57 -3.23 6.34
N VAL A 25 0.26 -3.06 7.38
CA VAL A 25 1.72 -2.99 7.25
C VAL A 25 2.29 -4.31 6.72
N ALA A 26 1.87 -5.45 7.30
CA ALA A 26 2.32 -6.76 6.85
C ALA A 26 1.96 -7.02 5.37
N VAL A 27 0.75 -6.64 4.94
CA VAL A 27 0.33 -6.75 3.54
C VAL A 27 1.17 -5.85 2.62
N SER A 28 1.46 -4.62 3.04
CA SER A 28 2.30 -3.69 2.29
C SER A 28 3.72 -4.23 2.08
N GLU A 29 4.34 -4.80 3.11
CA GLU A 29 5.68 -5.39 3.02
C GLU A 29 5.72 -6.59 2.07
N VAL A 30 4.73 -7.47 2.13
CA VAL A 30 4.60 -8.61 1.21
C VAL A 30 4.42 -8.14 -0.23
N ILE A 31 3.55 -7.15 -0.46
CA ILE A 31 3.35 -6.56 -1.80
C ILE A 31 4.66 -5.97 -2.33
N GLN A 32 5.39 -5.22 -1.50
CA GLN A 32 6.69 -4.68 -1.89
C GLN A 32 7.70 -5.77 -2.24
N LEU A 33 7.75 -6.86 -1.48
CA LEU A 33 8.66 -7.97 -1.75
C LEU A 33 8.33 -8.65 -3.09
N VAL A 34 7.05 -8.89 -3.36
CA VAL A 34 6.58 -9.49 -4.63
C VAL A 34 6.92 -8.57 -5.81
N VAL A 35 6.67 -7.27 -5.66
CA VAL A 35 7.00 -6.27 -6.69
C VAL A 35 8.51 -6.20 -6.92
N LYS A 36 9.32 -6.15 -5.86
CA LYS A 36 10.79 -6.20 -5.95
C LYS A 36 11.27 -7.47 -6.64
N LYS A 37 10.72 -8.63 -6.30
CA LYS A 37 11.09 -9.91 -6.93
C LYS A 37 10.71 -9.96 -8.40
N ALA A 38 9.54 -9.46 -8.78
CA ALA A 38 9.10 -9.41 -10.17
C ALA A 38 9.96 -8.44 -11.02
N LEU A 39 10.49 -7.39 -10.39
CA LEU A 39 11.25 -6.33 -11.05
C LEU A 39 12.77 -6.48 -10.88
N SER A 40 13.26 -7.50 -10.17
CA SER A 40 14.69 -7.68 -9.86
C SER A 40 15.60 -7.83 -11.08
N LYS A 41 15.04 -8.24 -12.23
CA LYS A 41 15.74 -8.35 -13.51
C LYS A 41 15.82 -7.03 -14.29
N HIS A 42 15.27 -5.95 -13.74
CA HIS A 42 15.22 -4.64 -14.38
C HIS A 42 16.00 -3.63 -13.54
N GLU A 43 16.90 -2.90 -14.18
CA GLU A 43 17.85 -2.04 -13.45
C GLU A 43 17.19 -0.81 -12.82
N ASN A 44 16.10 -0.28 -13.42
CA ASN A 44 15.43 0.93 -12.95
C ASN A 44 13.91 0.87 -13.13
N PRO A 45 13.19 0.18 -12.25
CA PRO A 45 11.74 0.21 -12.25
C PRO A 45 11.22 1.60 -11.84
N VAL A 46 10.20 2.11 -12.54
CA VAL A 46 9.68 3.47 -12.38
C VAL A 46 8.21 3.40 -11.92
N PRO A 47 7.80 4.14 -10.87
CA PRO A 47 6.41 4.21 -10.46
C PRO A 47 5.58 5.10 -11.40
N CYS A 48 4.32 4.72 -11.62
CA CYS A 48 3.32 5.57 -12.24
C CYS A 48 3.01 6.79 -11.34
N PRO A 49 3.11 8.04 -11.85
CA PRO A 49 2.80 9.24 -11.05
C PRO A 49 1.33 9.40 -10.66
N VAL A 50 0.40 8.69 -11.31
CA VAL A 50 -1.04 8.81 -11.05
C VAL A 50 -1.53 7.73 -10.07
N CYS A 51 -1.17 6.47 -10.29
CA CYS A 51 -1.67 5.34 -9.50
C CYS A 51 -0.59 4.56 -8.73
N GLY A 52 0.68 4.98 -8.80
CA GLY A 52 1.78 4.37 -8.04
C GLY A 52 2.21 2.97 -8.52
N ARG A 53 1.58 2.41 -9.56
CA ARG A 53 1.96 1.09 -10.11
C ARG A 53 3.40 1.12 -10.62
N MET A 54 4.21 0.17 -10.16
CA MET A 54 5.59 0.00 -10.62
C MET A 54 5.65 -0.59 -12.03
N MET A 55 6.44 0.04 -12.90
CA MET A 55 6.68 -0.39 -14.28
C MET A 55 8.16 -0.69 -14.48
N LYS A 56 8.47 -1.59 -15.42
CA LYS A 56 9.86 -2.00 -15.70
C LYS A 56 10.78 -0.87 -16.18
N ASN A 57 10.24 0.18 -16.83
CA ASN A 57 10.97 1.33 -17.38
C ASN A 57 10.01 2.43 -17.87
N GLN A 58 10.57 3.55 -18.35
CA GLN A 58 9.83 4.70 -18.88
C GLN A 58 8.95 4.36 -20.10
N ARG A 59 9.40 3.48 -21.00
CA ARG A 59 8.56 3.01 -22.13
C ARG A 59 7.29 2.32 -21.62
N GLY A 60 7.43 1.53 -20.55
CA GLY A 60 6.29 0.93 -19.84
C GLY A 60 5.32 1.98 -19.32
N ILE A 61 5.84 3.04 -18.68
CA ILE A 61 5.02 4.17 -18.18
C ILE A 61 4.24 4.82 -19.32
N ASN A 62 4.89 5.15 -20.44
CA ASN A 62 4.22 5.83 -21.56
C ASN A 62 3.03 5.02 -22.11
N GLY A 63 3.20 3.70 -22.23
CA GLY A 63 2.12 2.79 -22.66
C GLY A 63 1.03 2.64 -21.62
N HIS A 64 1.39 2.56 -20.33
CA HIS A 64 0.43 2.50 -19.22
C HIS A 64 -0.41 3.79 -19.13
N MET A 65 0.23 4.96 -19.17
CA MET A 65 -0.43 6.27 -19.17
C MET A 65 -1.46 6.36 -20.29
N SER A 66 -1.10 5.93 -21.49
CA SER A 66 -1.97 6.06 -22.66
C SER A 66 -3.18 5.12 -22.63
N LYS A 67 -3.14 4.04 -21.84
CA LYS A 67 -4.24 3.06 -21.73
C LYS A 67 -5.11 3.25 -20.50
N MET A 68 -4.55 3.82 -19.42
CA MET A 68 -5.20 3.86 -18.10
C MET A 68 -5.53 5.27 -17.63
N HIS A 69 -4.86 6.29 -18.16
CA HIS A 69 -4.91 7.67 -17.64
C HIS A 69 -5.02 8.76 -18.73
N LYS A 70 -5.16 8.37 -20.01
CA LYS A 70 -5.45 9.27 -21.12
C LYS A 70 -6.85 9.04 -21.64
#